data_AF-A0AAU2CHD0-F1
#
_entry.id   AF-A0AAU2CHD0-F1
#
_cell.length_a   1.000
_cell.length_b   1.000
_cell.length_c   1.000
_cell.angle_alpha   90.00
_cell.angle_beta   90.00
_cell.angle_gamma   90.00
#
_symmetry.space_group_name_H-M   'P 1'
#
loop_
_entity.id
_entity.type
_entity.pdbx_description
1 polymer ?
#
loop_
_entity_poly.entity_id
_entity_poly.type
_entity_poly.pdbx_seq_one_letter_code
_entity_poly.pdbx_strand_id
1 'polypeptide(L)'
;MSPGRTGADVLRIVSDPRTPVFVTEHAGGRRVYGYWRPLDADGGRGGCYVALSATECDELYAAGRITVGEPVTDPRKTTYRVRAARTQAAGARPAAAPVRTTVARGRAA
;
A
#
# COMPACT_ATOMS: atom_id res chain seq x y z
N MET A 1 -18.35 -15.83 -5.58
CA MET A 1 -16.99 -15.98 -5.03
C MET A 1 -16.02 -15.41 -6.05
N SER A 2 -15.38 -14.28 -5.76
CA SER A 2 -14.27 -13.81 -6.60
C SER A 2 -13.17 -14.86 -6.55
N PRO A 3 -12.56 -15.28 -7.68
CA PRO A 3 -11.47 -16.22 -7.63
C PRO A 3 -10.38 -15.63 -6.74
N GLY A 4 -10.11 -16.29 -5.61
CA GLY A 4 -9.02 -15.93 -4.72
C GLY A 4 -7.75 -15.98 -5.54
N ARG A 5 -7.12 -14.83 -5.75
CA ARG A 5 -5.78 -14.77 -6.36
C ARG A 5 -4.83 -15.52 -5.44
N THR A 6 -4.04 -16.42 -6.01
CA THR A 6 -3.03 -17.18 -5.27
C THR A 6 -1.99 -16.25 -4.65
N GLY A 7 -1.26 -16.69 -3.63
CA GLY A 7 -0.20 -15.87 -3.01
C GLY A 7 0.86 -15.39 -3.99
N ALA A 8 1.14 -16.16 -5.05
CA ALA A 8 2.02 -15.74 -6.14
C ALA A 8 1.46 -14.54 -6.93
N ASP A 9 0.15 -14.54 -7.22
CA ASP A 9 -0.52 -13.42 -7.88
C ASP A 9 -0.53 -12.17 -7.00
N VAL A 10 -0.82 -12.33 -5.71
CA VAL A 10 -0.78 -11.23 -4.73
C VAL A 10 0.62 -10.63 -4.68
N LEU A 11 1.66 -11.45 -4.57
CA LEU A 11 3.04 -10.98 -4.54
C LEU A 11 3.43 -10.27 -5.83
N ARG A 12 2.99 -10.77 -7.00
CA ARG A 12 3.22 -10.10 -8.29
C ARG A 12 2.61 -8.70 -8.33
N ILE A 13 1.37 -8.55 -7.82
CA ILE A 13 0.68 -7.26 -7.75
C ILE A 13 1.41 -6.30 -6.80
N VAL A 14 1.75 -6.77 -5.59
CA VAL A 14 2.45 -5.97 -4.57
C VAL A 14 3.84 -5.52 -5.04
N SER A 15 4.48 -6.31 -5.91
CA SER A 15 5.79 -6.00 -6.48
C SER A 15 5.74 -5.01 -7.64
N ASP A 16 4.59 -4.83 -8.29
CA ASP A 16 4.44 -3.92 -9.41
C ASP A 16 4.41 -2.46 -8.93
N PRO A 17 5.40 -1.62 -9.31
CA PRO A 17 5.45 -0.23 -8.89
C PRO A 17 4.28 0.61 -9.41
N ARG A 18 3.61 0.17 -10.49
CA ARG A 18 2.44 0.86 -11.06
C ARG A 18 1.16 0.59 -10.27
N THR A 19 1.17 -0.40 -9.39
CA THR A 19 0.00 -0.87 -8.67
C THR A 19 0.18 -0.71 -7.16
N PRO A 20 0.06 0.50 -6.61
CA PRO A 20 0.25 0.72 -5.17
C PRO A 20 -0.84 0.00 -4.36
N VAL A 21 -0.38 -0.91 -3.49
CA VAL A 21 -1.24 -1.68 -2.58
C VAL A 21 -1.27 -1.03 -1.20
N PHE A 22 -2.44 -1.05 -0.58
CA PHE A 22 -2.68 -0.55 0.77
C PHE A 22 -3.42 -1.58 1.61
N VAL A 23 -3.20 -1.53 2.92
CA VAL A 23 -3.99 -2.24 3.91
C VAL A 23 -4.67 -1.22 4.81
N THR A 24 -5.96 -1.38 5.04
CA THR A 24 -6.72 -0.59 6.00
C THR A 24 -7.04 -1.45 7.21
N GLU A 25 -6.61 -0.99 8.38
CA GLU A 25 -6.99 -1.56 9.67
C GLU A 25 -8.22 -0.81 10.19
N HIS A 26 -9.30 -1.56 10.40
CA HIS A 26 -10.51 -1.05 11.04
C HIS A 26 -10.44 -1.24 12.56
N ALA A 27 -11.19 -0.43 13.32
CA ALA A 27 -11.23 -0.46 14.79
C ALA A 27 -11.55 -1.83 15.42
N GLY A 28 -12.10 -2.78 14.64
CA GLY A 28 -12.36 -4.16 15.07
C GLY A 28 -11.29 -5.18 14.67
N GLY A 29 -10.08 -4.76 14.30
CA GLY A 29 -8.98 -5.66 13.89
C GLY A 29 -9.12 -6.24 12.49
N ARG A 30 -10.22 -5.95 11.78
CA ARG A 30 -10.40 -6.36 10.39
C ARG A 30 -9.41 -5.62 9.49
N ARG A 31 -8.65 -6.39 8.72
CA ARG A 31 -7.75 -5.89 7.67
C ARG A 31 -8.40 -6.02 6.30
N VAL A 32 -8.33 -4.96 5.52
CA VAL A 32 -8.75 -4.98 4.11
C VAL A 32 -7.58 -4.53 3.26
N TYR A 33 -7.08 -5.47 2.45
CA TYR A 33 -6.01 -5.23 1.48
C TYR A 33 -6.61 -4.89 0.13
N GLY A 34 -6.05 -3.90 -0.57
CA GLY A 34 -6.50 -3.56 -1.91
C GLY A 34 -5.62 -2.56 -2.63
N TYR A 35 -5.90 -2.39 -3.92
CA TYR A 35 -5.24 -1.41 -4.77
C TYR A 35 -6.24 -0.72 -5.67
N TRP A 36 -5.89 0.50 -6.10
CA TRP A 36 -6.65 1.19 -7.14
C TRP A 36 -6.26 0.65 -8.51
N ARG A 37 -7.22 0.12 -9.25
CA ARG A 37 -7.02 -0.25 -10.66
C ARG A 37 -7.37 0.98 -11.51
N PRO A 38 -6.41 1.56 -12.25
CA PRO A 38 -6.70 2.67 -13.16
C PRO A 38 -7.68 2.23 -14.24
N LEU A 39 -8.43 3.19 -14.79
CA LEU A 39 -9.33 2.95 -15.90
C LEU A 39 -8.52 2.55 -17.14
N ASP A 40 -8.83 1.38 -17.69
CA ASP A 40 -8.31 0.93 -18.98
C ASP A 40 -9.09 1.62 -20.10
N ALA A 41 -8.39 2.36 -20.95
CA ALA A 41 -9.00 3.15 -22.03
C ALA A 41 -9.54 2.26 -23.16
N ASP A 42 -8.92 1.10 -23.41
CA ASP A 42 -9.31 0.19 -24.50
C ASP A 42 -10.52 -0.66 -24.14
N GLY A 43 -10.67 -0.99 -22.85
CA GLY A 43 -11.72 -1.88 -22.36
C GLY A 43 -12.81 -1.23 -21.52
N GLY A 44 -12.69 0.06 -21.18
CA GLY A 44 -13.59 0.76 -20.26
C GLY A 44 -13.64 0.15 -18.84
N ARG A 45 -12.65 -0.68 -18.47
CA ARG A 45 -12.62 -1.44 -17.22
C ARG A 45 -11.55 -0.92 -16.27
N GLY A 46 -11.93 -0.64 -15.02
CA GLY A 46 -11.05 -0.07 -14.02
C GLY A 46 -11.74 1.10 -13.32
N GLY A 47 -10.96 2.02 -12.74
CA GLY A 47 -11.52 3.10 -11.92
C GLY A 47 -12.16 2.58 -10.64
N CYS A 48 -11.68 1.45 -10.11
CA CYS A 48 -12.25 0.83 -8.92
C CYS A 48 -11.15 0.32 -7.97
N TYR A 49 -11.51 0.23 -6.69
CA TYR A 49 -10.70 -0.48 -5.72
C TYR A 49 -10.90 -1.97 -5.90
N VAL A 50 -9.78 -2.69 -6.00
CA VAL A 50 -9.78 -4.14 -6.10
C VAL A 50 -9.27 -4.72 -4.79
N ALA A 51 -10.10 -5.52 -4.14
CA ALA A 51 -9.73 -6.23 -2.92
C ALA A 51 -8.77 -7.39 -3.21
N LEU A 52 -7.81 -7.59 -2.31
CA LEU A 52 -6.93 -8.75 -2.27
C LEU A 52 -7.40 -9.69 -1.16
N SER A 53 -7.03 -10.98 -1.27
CA SER A 53 -7.28 -11.96 -0.22
C SER A 53 -6.51 -11.55 1.04
N ALA A 54 -7.24 -11.35 2.16
CA ALA A 54 -6.60 -11.03 3.44
C ALA A 54 -5.70 -12.16 3.91
N THR A 55 -6.17 -13.42 3.80
CA THR A 55 -5.42 -14.62 4.18
C THR A 55 -4.07 -14.70 3.47
N GLU A 56 -4.05 -14.54 2.14
CA GLU A 56 -2.80 -14.60 1.36
C GLU A 56 -1.84 -13.45 1.70
N CYS A 57 -2.38 -12.24 1.90
CA CYS A 57 -1.57 -11.10 2.32
C CYS A 57 -0.98 -11.32 3.72
N ASP A 58 -1.78 -11.82 4.67
CA ASP A 58 -1.34 -12.08 6.04
C ASP A 58 -0.29 -13.22 6.08
N GLU A 59 -0.45 -14.27 5.28
CA GLU A 59 0.56 -15.33 5.12
C GLU A 59 1.87 -14.79 4.52
N LEU A 60 1.79 -13.97 3.48
CA LEU A 60 2.98 -13.32 2.89
C LEU A 60 3.65 -12.37 3.88
N TYR A 61 2.88 -11.68 4.72
CA TYR A 61 3.39 -10.80 5.76
C TYR A 61 4.09 -11.61 6.86
N ALA A 62 3.46 -12.68 7.35
CA ALA A 62 4.04 -13.59 8.33
C ALA A 62 5.33 -14.26 7.80
N ALA A 63 5.37 -14.58 6.50
CA ALA A 63 6.56 -15.09 5.82
C ALA A 63 7.63 -14.01 5.52
N GLY A 64 7.40 -12.75 5.87
CA GLY A 64 8.33 -11.65 5.63
C GLY A 64 8.53 -11.31 4.15
N ARG A 65 7.61 -11.72 3.26
CA ARG A 65 7.69 -11.48 1.81
C ARG A 65 7.05 -10.17 1.40
N ILE A 66 6.20 -9.60 2.25
CA ILE A 66 5.67 -8.25 2.12
C ILE A 66 5.85 -7.50 3.44
N THR A 67 5.96 -6.18 3.36
CA THR A 67 6.07 -5.29 4.51
C THR A 67 4.99 -4.23 4.48
N VAL A 68 4.61 -3.78 5.68
CA VAL A 68 3.67 -2.68 5.88
C VAL A 68 4.48 -1.46 6.31
N GLY A 69 4.37 -0.37 5.55
CA GLY A 69 5.10 0.87 5.81
C GLY A 69 4.40 1.78 6.82
N GLU A 70 4.80 3.04 6.86
CA GLU A 70 4.24 4.04 7.78
C GLU A 70 2.72 4.25 7.59
N PRO A 71 1.99 4.52 8.68
CA PRO A 71 0.58 4.84 8.64
C PRO A 71 0.31 6.15 7.90
N VAL A 72 -0.70 6.12 7.04
CA VAL A 72 -1.34 7.27 6.43
C VAL A 72 -2.64 7.49 7.22
N THR A 73 -2.58 8.40 8.19
CA THR A 73 -3.57 8.46 9.27
C THR A 73 -4.91 9.05 8.83
N ASP A 74 -5.99 8.32 9.12
CA ASP A 74 -7.36 8.80 9.25
C ASP A 74 -7.85 8.47 10.68
N PRO A 75 -8.59 9.35 11.37
CA PRO A 75 -8.99 9.13 12.77
C PRO A 75 -9.89 7.91 13.02
N ARG A 76 -10.52 7.36 11.97
CA ARG A 76 -11.42 6.20 12.05
C ARG A 76 -10.83 4.91 11.50
N LYS A 77 -9.71 5.00 10.78
CA LYS A 77 -9.05 3.86 10.13
C LYS A 77 -7.58 4.17 9.91
N THR A 78 -6.70 3.22 10.20
CA THR A 78 -5.28 3.37 9.87
C THR A 78 -5.03 2.69 8.55
N THR A 79 -4.60 3.45 7.53
CA THR A 79 -4.25 2.90 6.23
C THR A 79 -2.74 2.87 6.11
N TYR A 80 -2.17 1.76 5.66
CA TYR A 80 -0.73 1.59 5.50
C TYR A 80 -0.42 1.19 4.07
N ARG A 81 0.74 1.62 3.57
CA ARG A 81 1.24 1.17 2.27
C ARG A 81 1.87 -0.20 2.40
N VAL A 82 1.47 -1.13 1.54
CA VAL A 82 2.06 -2.48 1.47
C VAL A 82 3.11 -2.50 0.36
N ARG A 83 4.25 -3.12 0.63
CA ARG A 83 5.37 -3.27 -0.30
C ARG A 83 5.86 -4.71 -0.32
N ALA A 84 6.41 -5.15 -1.44
CA ALA A 84 7.17 -6.39 -1.45
C ALA A 84 8.42 -6.19 -0.59
N ALA A 85 8.74 -7.17 0.25
CA ALA A 85 9.97 -7.15 1.00
C ALA A 85 11.13 -7.19 -0.01
N ARG A 86 11.92 -6.13 -0.07
CA ARG A 86 13.18 -6.16 -0.80
C ARG A 86 14.07 -7.15 -0.04
N THR A 87 14.48 -8.25 -0.68
CA THR A 87 15.66 -8.98 -0.23
C THR A 87 16.76 -7.93 -0.18
N GLN A 88 17.12 -7.48 1.03
CA GLN A 88 18.15 -6.47 1.19
C GLN A 88 19.43 -7.09 0.64
N ALA A 89 19.79 -6.78 -0.60
CA ALA A 89 21.20 -6.72 -0.95
C ALA A 89 21.76 -5.68 0.02
N ALA A 90 22.60 -6.14 0.96
CA ALA A 90 23.19 -5.33 2.00
C ALA A 90 23.68 -4.00 1.41
N GLY A 91 23.11 -2.86 1.83
CA GLY A 91 23.69 -1.55 1.48
C GLY A 91 22.78 -0.34 1.26
N ALA A 92 21.45 -0.43 1.29
CA ALA A 92 20.61 0.75 1.07
C ALA A 92 20.18 1.43 2.39
N ARG A 93 21.00 2.37 2.87
CA ARG A 93 20.66 3.29 3.98
C ARG A 93 19.49 4.22 3.56
N PRO A 94 18.47 4.46 4.41
CA PRO A 94 17.35 5.32 4.03
C PRO A 94 17.80 6.77 3.87
N ALA A 95 17.40 7.40 2.76
CA ALA A 95 17.58 8.83 2.54
C ALA A 95 16.70 9.62 3.52
N ALA A 96 17.31 10.59 4.21
CA ALA A 96 16.66 11.45 5.19
C ALA A 96 15.47 12.21 4.58
N ALA A 97 14.42 12.37 5.38
CA ALA A 97 13.20 13.10 5.02
C ALA A 97 13.51 14.56 4.61
N PRO A 98 12.80 15.13 3.63
CA PRO A 98 12.97 16.54 3.29
C PRO A 98 12.43 17.41 4.43
N VAL A 99 13.29 18.27 4.98
CA VAL A 99 12.92 19.34 5.90
C VAL A 99 11.94 20.28 5.18
N ARG A 100 10.72 20.39 5.70
CA ARG A 100 9.76 21.42 5.29
C ARG A 100 10.22 22.77 5.83
N THR A 101 10.69 23.65 4.98
CA THR A 101 10.81 25.08 5.31
C THR A 101 9.45 25.75 5.11
N THR A 102 8.72 25.98 6.20
CA THR A 102 7.57 26.91 6.19
C THR A 102 8.09 28.34 6.08
N VAL A 103 7.87 29.00 4.95
CA VAL A 103 8.08 30.45 4.84
C VAL A 103 6.78 31.13 5.29
N ALA A 104 6.78 31.63 6.52
CA ALA A 104 5.76 32.56 6.97
C ALA A 104 5.93 33.88 6.20
N ARG A 105 4.90 34.31 5.45
CA ARG A 105 4.81 35.69 5.00
C ARG A 105 3.80 36.41 5.88
N GLY A 106 4.35 37.21 6.80
CA GLY A 106 3.61 38.11 7.65
C GLY A 106 2.86 39.18 6.85
N ARG A 107 1.78 39.67 7.46
CA ARG A 107 0.89 40.73 7.01
C ARG A 107 1.37 42.07 7.59
N ALA A 108 1.45 43.12 6.77
CA ALA A 108 1.41 44.56 7.09
C ALA A 108 1.86 45.32 5.81
N ALA A 109 1.33 46.46 5.38
CA ALA A 109 0.48 47.47 6.01
C ALA A 109 -0.47 48.06 4.95
#